data_AF-K7R4D6-F1
#
_entry.id   AF-K7R4D6-F1
#
_cell.length_a   1.000
_cell.length_b   1.000
_cell.length_c   1.000
_cell.angle_alpha   90.00
_cell.angle_beta   90.00
_cell.angle_gamma   90.00
#
_symmetry.space_group_name_H-M   'P 1'
#
loop_
_entity.id
_entity.type
_entity.pdbx_description
1 polymer ?
#
loop_
_entity_poly.entity_id
_entity_poly.type
_entity_poly.pdbx_seq_one_letter_code
_entity_poly.pdbx_strand_id
1 'polypeptide(L)'
;MLPLYDVNRARRPALVVKALVLLNALAFLLELAWGPEAVIQALGFIPALFFQDPLGEGYRLLTSMFLHGGFFHIFSNLWFLWIFGDNVEDRLGHGRFLLFYLLGGVAAALAQGIMDSASSVPMIGASGAVSAVLGGYYVLFPRAYVVALVWFILPFTLALPAGFYLGYWALLQLLQGLAGVPGIAFWAHLGGFLFGAFTVRAFAPRWRRW
;
A
#
# COMPACT_ATOMS: atom_id res chain seq x y z
N MET A 1 -11.18 5.57 -10.64
CA MET A 1 -10.75 4.81 -11.84
C MET A 1 -10.15 3.51 -11.34
N LEU A 2 -10.54 2.36 -11.87
CA LEU A 2 -10.00 1.06 -11.45
C LEU A 2 -8.87 0.67 -12.41
N PRO A 3 -7.62 0.55 -11.99
CA PRO A 3 -6.55 0.14 -12.90
C PRO A 3 -6.78 -1.32 -13.29
N LEU A 4 -6.58 -1.68 -14.56
CA LEU A 4 -6.73 -3.05 -15.04
C LEU A 4 -5.38 -3.74 -15.19
N TYR A 5 -4.43 -3.02 -15.78
CA TYR A 5 -3.04 -3.44 -15.97
C TYR A 5 -2.22 -2.21 -16.38
N ASP A 6 -0.90 -2.32 -16.25
CA ASP A 6 0.03 -1.41 -16.89
C ASP A 6 0.65 -2.06 -18.15
N VAL A 7 1.20 -1.24 -19.04
CA VAL A 7 1.75 -1.73 -20.31
C VAL A 7 3.17 -2.33 -20.18
N ASN A 8 3.86 -2.14 -19.05
CA ASN A 8 5.19 -2.68 -18.84
C ASN A 8 5.11 -4.09 -18.26
N ARG A 9 5.67 -5.05 -18.98
CA ARG A 9 5.81 -6.40 -18.44
C ARG A 9 7.10 -6.50 -17.60
N ALA A 10 6.98 -7.01 -16.38
CA ALA A 10 8.15 -7.41 -15.59
C ALA A 10 8.96 -8.49 -16.32
N ARG A 11 10.30 -8.41 -16.23
CA ARG A 11 11.19 -9.41 -16.87
C ARG A 11 11.43 -10.63 -15.99
N ARG A 12 11.30 -10.46 -14.67
CA ARG A 12 11.47 -11.52 -13.67
C ARG A 12 10.12 -11.85 -13.03
N PRO A 13 9.91 -13.10 -12.57
CA PRO A 13 8.72 -13.43 -11.80
C PRO A 13 8.71 -12.64 -10.49
N ALA A 14 7.58 -11.98 -10.19
CA ALA A 14 7.37 -11.24 -8.96
C ALA A 14 7.06 -12.19 -7.78
N LEU A 15 8.08 -12.88 -7.28
CA LEU A 15 7.95 -13.92 -6.25
C LEU A 15 7.48 -13.34 -4.91
N VAL A 16 7.98 -12.15 -4.54
CA VAL A 16 7.62 -11.51 -3.28
C VAL A 16 6.21 -10.95 -3.34
N VAL A 17 5.81 -10.30 -4.43
CA VAL A 17 4.41 -9.90 -4.65
C VAL A 17 3.47 -11.10 -4.49
N LYS A 18 3.77 -12.22 -5.16
CA LYS A 18 2.95 -13.44 -5.04
C LYS A 18 2.91 -13.97 -3.60
N ALA A 19 4.04 -13.98 -2.91
CA ALA A 19 4.11 -14.40 -1.51
C ALA A 19 3.29 -13.47 -0.59
N LEU A 20 3.39 -12.14 -0.76
CA LEU A 20 2.60 -11.17 -0.01
C LEU A 20 1.11 -11.33 -0.27
N VAL A 21 0.70 -11.54 -1.53
CA VAL A 21 -0.70 -11.81 -1.90
C VAL A 21 -1.21 -13.06 -1.19
N LEU A 22 -0.44 -14.16 -1.23
CA LEU A 22 -0.80 -15.40 -0.54
C LEU A 22 -0.87 -15.20 0.97
N LEU A 23 0.12 -14.54 1.58
CA LEU A 23 0.15 -14.30 3.03
C LEU A 23 -1.04 -13.47 3.49
N ASN A 24 -1.41 -12.41 2.77
CA ASN A 24 -2.60 -11.61 3.08
C ASN A 24 -3.89 -12.41 2.93
N ALA A 25 -4.01 -13.25 1.90
CA ALA A 25 -5.16 -14.12 1.73
C ALA A 25 -5.27 -15.13 2.90
N LEU A 26 -4.17 -15.76 3.30
CA LEU A 26 -4.13 -16.67 4.45
C LEU A 26 -4.44 -15.96 5.76
N ALA A 27 -3.85 -14.78 6.00
CA ALA A 27 -4.11 -13.96 7.19
C ALA A 27 -5.60 -13.59 7.29
N PHE A 28 -6.22 -13.21 6.17
CA PHE A 28 -7.65 -12.90 6.15
C PHE A 28 -8.53 -14.13 6.40
N LEU A 29 -8.17 -15.31 5.89
CA LEU A 29 -8.90 -16.54 6.21
C LEU A 29 -8.80 -16.90 7.72
N LEU A 30 -7.63 -16.68 8.34
CA LEU A 30 -7.46 -16.85 9.78
C LEU A 30 -8.24 -15.80 10.58
N GLU A 31 -8.24 -14.56 10.12
CA GLU A 31 -9.04 -13.46 10.69
C GLU A 31 -10.53 -13.84 10.72
N LEU A 32 -11.07 -14.36 9.61
CA LEU A 32 -12.45 -14.86 9.52
C LEU A 32 -12.70 -16.05 10.46
N ALA A 33 -11.74 -16.96 10.60
CA ALA A 33 -11.88 -18.16 11.43
C ALA A 33 -11.83 -17.87 12.93
N TRP A 34 -11.10 -16.83 13.35
CA TRP A 34 -10.86 -16.50 14.77
C TRP A 34 -11.69 -15.33 15.29
N GLY A 35 -12.55 -14.74 14.46
CA GLY A 35 -13.39 -13.60 14.81
C GLY A 35 -12.73 -12.28 14.41
N PRO A 36 -13.12 -11.69 13.28
CA PRO A 36 -12.45 -10.52 12.72
C PRO A 36 -12.31 -9.35 13.68
N GLU A 37 -13.35 -9.04 14.44
CA GLU A 37 -13.35 -7.93 15.39
C GLU A 37 -12.28 -8.13 16.48
N ALA A 38 -12.18 -9.33 17.04
CA ALA A 38 -11.21 -9.65 18.08
C ALA A 38 -9.78 -9.61 17.54
N VAL A 39 -9.56 -10.18 16.35
CA VAL A 39 -8.25 -10.19 15.69
C VAL A 39 -7.80 -8.77 15.32
N ILE A 40 -8.69 -7.94 14.76
CA ILE A 40 -8.42 -6.55 14.42
C ILE A 40 -8.08 -5.72 15.66
N GLN A 41 -8.80 -5.92 16.77
CA GLN A 41 -8.47 -5.23 18.02
C GLN A 41 -7.13 -5.68 18.60
N ALA A 42 -6.80 -6.96 18.49
CA ALA A 42 -5.54 -7.51 19.01
C ALA A 42 -4.31 -7.12 18.18
N LEU A 43 -4.44 -7.04 16.85
CA LEU A 43 -3.30 -6.93 15.92
C LEU A 43 -3.30 -5.66 15.05
N GLY A 44 -4.41 -4.92 15.00
CA GLY A 44 -4.49 -3.65 14.29
C GLY A 44 -3.65 -2.55 14.94
N PHE A 45 -3.21 -1.57 14.14
CA PHE A 45 -2.44 -0.45 14.64
C PHE A 45 -3.34 0.57 15.33
N ILE A 46 -3.23 0.68 16.65
CA ILE A 46 -4.02 1.61 17.45
C ILE A 46 -3.07 2.74 17.90
N PRO A 47 -3.17 3.96 17.32
CA PRO A 47 -2.26 5.06 17.64
C PRO A 47 -2.16 5.36 19.14
N ALA A 48 -3.30 5.41 19.85
CA ALA A 48 -3.33 5.72 21.27
C ALA A 48 -2.51 4.73 22.12
N LEU A 49 -2.51 3.44 21.77
CA LEU A 49 -1.71 2.42 22.47
C LEU A 49 -0.24 2.54 22.09
N PHE A 50 0.05 2.69 20.78
CA PHE A 50 1.42 2.78 20.29
C PHE A 50 2.18 3.98 20.86
N PHE A 51 1.57 5.16 20.95
CA PHE A 51 2.27 6.33 21.50
C PHE A 51 2.40 6.30 23.03
N GLN A 52 1.63 5.45 23.72
CA GLN A 52 1.79 5.22 25.16
C GLN A 52 2.91 4.22 25.46
N ASP A 53 3.01 3.12 24.69
CA ASP A 53 4.06 2.12 24.82
C ASP A 53 4.59 1.67 23.43
N PRO A 54 5.51 2.43 22.81
CA PRO A 54 6.02 2.10 21.48
C PRO A 54 6.75 0.76 21.41
N LEU A 55 7.34 0.30 22.52
CA LEU A 55 8.08 -0.96 22.57
C LEU A 55 7.13 -2.14 22.72
N GLY A 56 6.14 -2.04 23.61
CA GLY A 56 5.13 -3.08 23.81
C GLY A 56 4.16 -3.22 22.64
N GLU A 57 3.82 -2.11 21.98
CA GLU A 57 2.80 -2.09 20.91
C GLU A 57 3.40 -1.99 19.49
N GLY A 58 4.73 -1.97 19.37
CA GLY A 58 5.44 -1.83 18.09
C GLY A 58 5.15 -2.96 17.08
N TYR A 59 4.76 -4.15 17.54
CA TYR A 59 4.37 -5.26 16.66
C TYR A 59 3.15 -4.93 15.79
N ARG A 60 2.29 -4.01 16.24
CA ARG A 60 1.09 -3.57 15.51
C ARG A 60 1.42 -2.83 14.22
N LEU A 61 2.61 -2.21 14.13
CA LEU A 61 3.09 -1.56 12.90
C LEU A 61 3.22 -2.57 11.73
N LEU A 62 3.59 -3.82 12.05
CA LEU A 62 3.76 -4.87 11.04
C LEU A 62 2.52 -5.75 10.91
N THR A 63 1.91 -6.14 12.02
CA THR A 63 0.77 -7.06 12.00
C THR A 63 -0.47 -6.44 11.34
N SER A 64 -0.71 -5.14 11.56
CA SER A 64 -1.81 -4.40 10.91
C SER A 64 -1.77 -4.44 9.38
N MET A 65 -0.59 -4.59 8.78
CA MET A 65 -0.41 -4.65 7.32
C MET A 65 -1.07 -5.87 6.69
N PHE A 66 -1.45 -6.88 7.47
CA PHE A 66 -2.01 -8.15 6.98
C PHE A 66 -3.49 -8.34 7.32
N LEU A 67 -4.10 -7.42 8.07
CA LEU A 67 -5.51 -7.47 8.50
C LEU A 67 -6.41 -6.71 7.54
N HIS A 68 -7.65 -7.15 7.36
CA HIS A 68 -8.55 -6.54 6.38
C HIS A 68 -10.01 -6.54 6.83
N GLY A 69 -10.61 -5.37 7.02
CA GLY A 69 -12.03 -5.24 7.42
C GLY A 69 -13.10 -5.71 6.42
N GLY A 70 -12.78 -6.56 5.44
CA GLY A 70 -13.75 -7.18 4.53
C GLY A 70 -13.20 -7.55 3.16
N PHE A 71 -14.00 -8.29 2.39
CA PHE A 71 -13.63 -8.83 1.06
C PHE A 71 -13.21 -7.75 0.06
N PHE A 72 -13.94 -6.63 -0.01
CA PHE A 72 -13.57 -5.54 -0.91
C PHE A 72 -12.26 -4.87 -0.49
N HIS A 73 -12.02 -4.77 0.83
CA HIS A 73 -10.79 -4.19 1.36
C HIS A 73 -9.58 -5.04 0.98
N ILE A 74 -9.59 -6.35 1.20
CA ILE A 74 -8.48 -7.21 0.76
C ILE A 74 -8.35 -7.25 -0.77
N PHE A 75 -9.47 -7.38 -1.50
CA PHE A 75 -9.43 -7.42 -2.96
C PHE A 75 -8.73 -6.20 -3.54
N SER A 76 -9.15 -5.00 -3.13
CA SER A 76 -8.55 -3.76 -3.61
C SER A 76 -7.05 -3.65 -3.28
N ASN A 77 -6.64 -4.04 -2.07
CA ASN A 77 -5.23 -4.05 -1.69
C ASN A 77 -4.38 -4.95 -2.58
N LEU A 78 -4.80 -6.20 -2.73
CA LEU A 78 -4.06 -7.20 -3.51
C LEU A 78 -4.10 -6.89 -5.00
N TRP A 79 -5.18 -6.28 -5.48
CA TRP A 79 -5.31 -5.83 -6.87
C TRP A 79 -4.27 -4.77 -7.23
N PHE A 80 -4.11 -3.73 -6.40
CA PHE A 80 -3.10 -2.71 -6.64
C PHE A 80 -1.68 -3.26 -6.46
N LEU A 81 -1.46 -4.13 -5.45
CA LEU A 81 -0.15 -4.78 -5.29
C LEU A 81 0.21 -5.63 -6.50
N TRP A 82 -0.76 -6.36 -7.07
CA TRP A 82 -0.55 -7.21 -8.23
C TRP A 82 -0.23 -6.43 -9.49
N ILE A 83 -0.89 -5.29 -9.71
CA ILE A 83 -0.71 -4.48 -10.93
C ILE A 83 0.60 -3.69 -10.90
N PHE A 84 1.00 -3.14 -9.75
CA PHE A 84 2.15 -2.22 -9.69
C PHE A 84 3.40 -2.84 -9.05
N GLY A 85 3.22 -3.91 -8.26
CA GLY A 85 4.30 -4.49 -7.48
C GLY A 85 5.33 -5.23 -8.32
N ASP A 86 4.93 -5.86 -9.42
CA ASP A 86 5.83 -6.68 -10.23
C ASP A 86 6.94 -5.86 -10.90
N ASN A 87 6.64 -4.70 -11.48
CA ASN A 87 7.66 -3.83 -12.07
C ASN A 87 8.60 -3.24 -11.01
N VAL A 88 8.07 -2.88 -9.84
CA VAL A 88 8.89 -2.36 -8.74
C VAL A 88 9.79 -3.47 -8.17
N GLU A 89 9.26 -4.69 -8.01
CA GLU A 89 10.04 -5.86 -7.59
C GLU A 89 11.12 -6.21 -8.62
N ASP A 90 10.80 -6.22 -9.91
CA ASP A 90 11.77 -6.45 -10.99
C ASP A 90 12.91 -5.41 -10.95
N ARG A 91 12.57 -4.15 -10.65
CA ARG A 91 13.53 -3.05 -10.58
C ARG A 91 14.42 -3.07 -9.34
N LEU A 92 13.90 -3.51 -8.20
CA LEU A 92 14.60 -3.52 -6.91
C LEU A 92 15.29 -4.87 -6.61
N GLY A 93 14.75 -5.96 -7.15
CA GLY A 93 15.04 -7.33 -6.73
C GLY A 93 14.27 -7.74 -5.46
N HIS A 94 14.04 -9.05 -5.30
CA HIS A 94 13.18 -9.64 -4.26
C HIS A 94 13.44 -9.11 -2.85
N GLY A 95 14.66 -9.25 -2.32
CA GLY A 95 14.95 -8.87 -0.92
C GLY A 95 14.81 -7.38 -0.64
N ARG A 96 15.20 -6.52 -1.60
CA ARG A 96 15.07 -5.07 -1.45
C ARG A 96 13.64 -4.60 -1.58
N PHE A 97 12.87 -5.25 -2.46
CA PHE A 97 11.44 -5.02 -2.57
C PHE A 97 10.71 -5.38 -1.28
N LEU A 98 11.00 -6.55 -0.68
CA LEU A 98 10.41 -6.94 0.60
C LEU A 98 10.69 -5.91 1.69
N LEU A 99 11.96 -5.50 1.84
CA LEU A 99 12.34 -4.50 2.83
C LEU A 99 11.67 -3.14 2.57
N PHE A 100 11.63 -2.71 1.31
CA PHE A 100 10.97 -1.48 0.88
C PHE A 100 9.46 -1.50 1.20
N TYR A 101 8.79 -2.61 0.93
CA TYR A 101 7.37 -2.81 1.23
C TYR A 101 7.10 -2.73 2.74
N LEU A 102 7.87 -3.45 3.55
CA LEU A 102 7.70 -3.48 5.01
C LEU A 102 7.98 -2.10 5.64
N LEU A 103 9.08 -1.45 5.26
CA LEU A 103 9.40 -0.11 5.76
C LEU A 103 8.38 0.93 5.30
N GLY A 104 7.85 0.80 4.09
CA GLY A 104 6.77 1.64 3.59
C GLY A 104 5.48 1.50 4.39
N GLY A 105 5.12 0.27 4.77
CA GLY A 105 3.99 0.02 5.68
C GLY A 105 4.18 0.63 7.05
N VAL A 106 5.37 0.48 7.63
CA VAL A 106 5.72 1.13 8.91
C VAL A 106 5.64 2.66 8.80
N ALA A 107 6.22 3.24 7.77
CA ALA A 107 6.18 4.68 7.54
C ALA A 107 4.73 5.19 7.36
N ALA A 108 3.88 4.44 6.65
CA ALA A 108 2.48 4.74 6.50
C ALA A 108 1.72 4.71 7.84
N ALA A 109 1.91 3.66 8.64
CA ALA A 109 1.27 3.55 9.95
C ALA A 109 1.69 4.69 10.89
N LEU A 110 2.98 5.02 10.92
CA LEU A 110 3.48 6.16 11.68
C LEU A 110 2.91 7.49 11.18
N ALA A 111 2.80 7.69 9.86
CA ALA A 111 2.20 8.90 9.31
C ALA A 111 0.73 9.07 9.75
N GLN A 112 -0.07 8.01 9.71
CA GLN A 112 -1.45 8.06 10.24
C GLN A 112 -1.47 8.32 11.75
N GLY A 113 -0.64 7.62 12.51
CA GLY A 113 -0.58 7.76 13.95
C GLY A 113 -0.15 9.16 14.39
N ILE A 114 0.81 9.81 13.70
CA ILE A 114 1.23 11.17 14.04
C ILE A 114 0.09 12.18 13.81
N MET A 115 -0.73 11.96 12.77
CA MET A 115 -1.84 12.85 12.44
C MET A 115 -3.04 12.71 13.37
N ASP A 116 -3.22 11.54 14.00
CA ASP A 116 -4.28 11.27 14.99
C ASP A 116 -3.75 10.34 16.10
N SER A 117 -2.86 10.88 16.95
CA SER A 117 -2.13 10.08 17.95
C SER A 117 -2.99 9.59 19.10
N ALA A 118 -4.14 10.23 19.33
CA ALA A 118 -5.10 9.86 20.36
C ALA A 118 -6.15 8.84 19.86
N SER A 119 -6.10 8.44 18.58
CA SER A 119 -7.09 7.53 18.00
C SER A 119 -7.06 6.17 18.68
N SER A 120 -8.22 5.72 19.15
CA SER A 120 -8.47 4.37 19.63
C SER A 120 -8.99 3.43 18.54
N VAL A 121 -9.20 3.95 17.33
CA VAL A 121 -9.70 3.15 16.19
C VAL A 121 -8.53 2.38 15.57
N PRO A 122 -8.60 1.03 15.49
CA PRO A 122 -7.56 0.26 14.83
C PRO A 122 -7.46 0.59 13.34
N MET A 123 -6.26 0.91 12.89
CA MET A 123 -5.88 0.99 11.49
C MET A 123 -5.37 -0.38 11.01
N ILE A 124 -5.88 -0.83 9.87
CA ILE A 124 -5.55 -2.12 9.26
C ILE A 124 -5.42 -2.00 7.76
N GLY A 125 -4.76 -2.97 7.13
CA GLY A 125 -4.69 -3.12 5.69
C GLY A 125 -3.28 -2.97 5.15
N ALA A 126 -3.01 -3.71 4.06
CA ALA A 126 -1.77 -3.61 3.30
C ALA A 126 -1.58 -2.24 2.61
N SER A 127 -2.61 -1.39 2.60
CA SER A 127 -2.73 -0.26 1.68
C SER A 127 -1.65 0.80 1.88
N GLY A 128 -1.15 0.99 3.11
CA GLY A 128 -0.01 1.86 3.38
C GLY A 128 1.27 1.39 2.69
N ALA A 129 1.58 0.10 2.78
CA ALA A 129 2.73 -0.50 2.10
C ALA A 129 2.55 -0.56 0.58
N VAL A 130 1.34 -0.87 0.12
CA VAL A 130 1.01 -0.79 -1.31
C VAL A 130 1.15 0.65 -1.80
N SER A 131 0.77 1.66 -1.01
CA SER A 131 0.97 3.07 -1.36
C SER A 131 2.45 3.41 -1.51
N ALA A 132 3.34 2.83 -0.71
CA ALA A 132 4.79 2.94 -0.94
C ALA A 132 5.23 2.33 -2.28
N VAL A 133 4.68 1.17 -2.66
CA VAL A 133 4.89 0.62 -4.01
C VAL A 133 4.40 1.58 -5.09
N LEU A 134 3.22 2.20 -4.93
CA LEU A 134 2.70 3.19 -5.87
C LEU A 134 3.59 4.42 -5.97
N GLY A 135 4.09 4.94 -4.85
CA GLY A 135 5.05 6.05 -4.84
C GLY A 135 6.37 5.70 -5.53
N GLY A 136 6.86 4.48 -5.31
CA GLY A 136 8.02 3.95 -6.01
C GLY A 136 7.77 3.84 -7.53
N TYR A 137 6.61 3.31 -7.92
CA TYR A 137 6.20 3.19 -9.31
C TYR A 137 6.10 4.55 -10.00
N TYR A 138 5.50 5.53 -9.33
CA TYR A 138 5.38 6.92 -9.80
C TYR A 138 6.75 7.51 -10.20
N VAL A 139 7.80 7.25 -9.41
CA VAL A 139 9.15 7.75 -9.67
C VAL A 139 9.91 6.94 -10.71
N LEU A 140 9.74 5.62 -10.72
CA LEU A 140 10.48 4.72 -11.61
C LEU A 140 9.90 4.67 -13.02
N PHE A 141 8.58 4.80 -13.16
CA PHE A 141 7.86 4.57 -14.41
C PHE A 141 6.85 5.69 -14.73
N PRO A 142 7.19 6.99 -14.62
CA PRO A 142 6.21 8.09 -14.74
C PRO A 142 5.52 8.17 -16.11
N ARG A 143 6.16 7.64 -17.16
CA ARG A 143 5.67 7.64 -18.55
C ARG A 143 5.06 6.29 -18.98
N ALA A 144 5.04 5.29 -18.10
CA ALA A 144 4.32 4.05 -18.38
C ALA A 144 2.83 4.33 -18.46
N TYR A 145 2.09 3.62 -19.29
CA TYR A 145 0.65 3.77 -19.35
C TYR A 145 -0.04 2.77 -18.42
N VAL A 146 -0.97 3.26 -17.61
CA VAL A 146 -1.93 2.47 -16.83
C VAL A 146 -3.24 2.48 -17.60
N VAL A 147 -3.74 1.31 -17.96
CA VAL A 147 -5.08 1.17 -18.53
C VAL A 147 -6.06 1.04 -17.38
N ALA A 148 -6.98 1.99 -17.25
CA ALA A 148 -7.95 2.01 -16.19
C ALA A 148 -9.38 1.97 -16.71
N LEU A 149 -10.23 1.22 -16.03
CA LEU A 149 -11.67 1.21 -16.20
C LEU A 149 -12.28 2.45 -15.55
N VAL A 150 -13.07 3.17 -16.31
CA VAL A 150 -13.82 4.35 -15.86
C VAL A 150 -15.30 4.05 -15.95
N TRP A 151 -16.00 4.31 -14.85
CA TRP A 151 -17.45 4.21 -14.77
C TRP A 151 -18.03 5.62 -14.83
N PHE A 152 -18.67 5.93 -15.97
CA PHE A 152 -19.49 7.14 -16.13
C PHE A 152 -20.92 6.71 -16.50
N ILE A 153 -21.33 6.83 -17.78
CA ILE A 153 -22.63 6.34 -18.25
C ILE A 153 -22.55 4.86 -18.67
N LEU A 154 -21.48 4.48 -19.39
CA LEU A 154 -21.14 3.10 -19.73
C LEU A 154 -19.65 2.87 -19.39
N PRO A 155 -19.24 1.64 -19.02
CA PRO A 155 -17.84 1.34 -18.74
C PRO A 155 -16.99 1.50 -20.00
N PHE A 156 -15.89 2.26 -19.88
CA PHE A 156 -14.88 2.33 -20.94
C PHE A 156 -13.47 2.33 -20.33
N THR A 157 -12.49 1.92 -21.12
CA THR A 157 -11.08 1.91 -20.73
C THR A 157 -10.39 3.19 -21.18
N LEU A 158 -9.59 3.78 -20.29
CA LEU A 158 -8.74 4.93 -20.58
C LEU A 158 -7.28 4.60 -20.22
N ALA A 159 -6.36 4.84 -21.14
CA ALA A 159 -4.93 4.72 -20.89
C ALA A 159 -4.37 6.08 -20.46
N LEU A 160 -3.75 6.13 -19.28
CA LEU A 160 -3.14 7.37 -18.74
C LEU A 160 -1.67 7.13 -18.40
N PRO A 161 -0.79 8.14 -18.56
CA PRO A 161 0.54 8.08 -17.98
C PRO A 161 0.45 7.84 -16.46
N ALA A 162 1.25 6.91 -15.95
CA ALA A 162 1.24 6.49 -14.56
C ALA A 162 1.56 7.65 -13.61
N GLY A 163 2.43 8.57 -14.04
CA GLY A 163 2.69 9.81 -13.32
C GLY A 163 1.40 10.62 -13.09
N PHE A 164 0.59 10.81 -14.13
CA PHE A 164 -0.69 11.51 -13.99
C PHE A 164 -1.68 10.71 -13.13
N TYR A 165 -1.85 9.42 -13.42
CA TYR A 165 -2.79 8.56 -12.71
C TYR A 165 -2.51 8.49 -11.19
N LEU A 166 -1.27 8.24 -10.81
CA LEU A 166 -0.86 8.10 -9.41
C LEU A 166 -0.72 9.45 -8.71
N GLY A 167 -0.28 10.50 -9.42
CA GLY A 167 -0.24 11.86 -8.88
C GLY A 167 -1.65 12.39 -8.57
N TYR A 168 -2.60 12.16 -9.46
CA TYR A 168 -4.02 12.48 -9.23
C TYR A 168 -4.57 11.68 -8.04
N TRP A 169 -4.30 10.37 -7.96
CA TRP A 169 -4.73 9.54 -6.84
C TRP A 169 -4.16 10.05 -5.50
N ALA A 170 -2.87 10.40 -5.43
CA ALA A 170 -2.24 10.93 -4.23
C ALA A 170 -2.82 12.30 -3.81
N LEU A 171 -3.14 13.16 -4.79
CA LEU A 171 -3.84 14.43 -4.53
C LEU A 171 -5.22 14.18 -3.90
N LEU A 172 -5.97 13.20 -4.39
CA LEU A 172 -7.25 12.83 -3.77
C LEU A 172 -7.08 12.31 -2.35
N GLN A 173 -6.04 11.53 -2.05
CA GLN A 173 -5.77 11.09 -0.67
C GLN A 173 -5.56 12.30 0.25
N LEU A 174 -4.76 13.29 -0.19
CA LEU A 174 -4.54 14.51 0.57
C LEU A 174 -5.85 15.28 0.82
N LEU A 175 -6.64 15.53 -0.23
CA LEU A 175 -7.90 16.28 -0.11
C LEU A 175 -8.91 15.58 0.81
N GLN A 176 -9.03 14.26 0.71
CA GLN A 176 -9.94 13.48 1.56
C GLN A 176 -9.47 13.40 3.00
N GLY A 177 -8.15 13.32 3.23
CA GLY A 177 -7.56 13.38 4.57
C GLY A 177 -7.78 14.75 5.23
N LEU A 178 -7.62 15.84 4.47
CA LEU A 178 -7.91 17.21 4.94
C LEU A 178 -9.41 17.43 5.20
N ALA A 179 -10.28 16.79 4.42
CA ALA A 179 -11.72 16.83 4.63
C ALA A 179 -12.19 15.96 5.81
N GLY A 180 -11.30 15.17 6.43
CA GLY A 180 -11.63 14.32 7.57
C GLY A 180 -12.64 13.21 7.25
N VAL A 181 -12.64 12.71 6.01
CA VAL A 181 -13.56 11.63 5.61
C VAL A 181 -13.25 10.37 6.44
N PRO A 182 -14.22 9.82 7.20
CA PRO A 182 -13.96 8.70 8.09
C PRO A 182 -13.86 7.37 7.32
N GLY A 183 -13.29 6.35 7.99
CA GLY A 183 -13.27 4.96 7.51
C GLY A 183 -12.12 4.60 6.58
N ILE A 184 -11.28 5.56 6.17
CA ILE A 184 -10.09 5.31 5.35
C ILE A 184 -8.89 6.04 5.97
N ALA A 185 -7.76 5.35 6.09
CA ALA A 185 -6.50 5.91 6.60
C ALA A 185 -5.76 6.73 5.52
N PHE A 186 -6.33 7.87 5.13
CA PHE A 186 -5.78 8.72 4.07
C PHE A 186 -4.34 9.18 4.34
N TRP A 187 -3.99 9.44 5.61
CA TRP A 187 -2.62 9.82 5.98
C TRP A 187 -1.64 8.65 5.89
N ALA A 188 -2.10 7.41 6.12
CA ALA A 188 -1.30 6.23 5.84
C ALA A 188 -1.00 6.10 4.34
N HIS A 189 -2.00 6.29 3.49
CA HIS A 189 -1.81 6.24 2.03
C HIS A 189 -0.82 7.30 1.56
N LEU A 190 -0.99 8.54 2.00
CA LEU A 190 -0.09 9.63 1.63
C LEU A 190 1.32 9.41 2.18
N GLY A 191 1.45 9.00 3.45
CA GLY A 191 2.73 8.72 4.10
C GLY A 191 3.50 7.59 3.41
N GLY A 192 2.82 6.49 3.11
CA GLY A 192 3.38 5.40 2.32
C GLY A 192 3.82 5.86 0.94
N PHE A 193 2.96 6.57 0.21
CA PHE A 193 3.28 7.11 -1.12
C PHE A 193 4.51 8.01 -1.12
N LEU A 194 4.60 8.94 -0.18
CA LEU A 194 5.75 9.84 -0.04
C LEU A 194 7.02 9.07 0.33
N PHE A 195 6.94 8.13 1.28
CA PHE A 195 8.07 7.24 1.59
C PHE A 195 8.57 6.55 0.32
N GLY A 196 7.67 5.96 -0.45
CA GLY A 196 8.01 5.29 -1.70
C GLY A 196 8.69 6.22 -2.71
N ALA A 197 8.07 7.38 -2.97
CA ALA A 197 8.57 8.35 -3.93
C ALA A 197 9.97 8.87 -3.56
N PHE A 198 10.22 9.16 -2.28
CA PHE A 198 11.53 9.69 -1.86
C PHE A 198 12.62 8.63 -1.74
N THR A 199 12.27 7.40 -1.36
CA THR A 199 13.28 6.39 -1.00
C THR A 199 13.57 5.37 -2.07
N VAL A 200 12.67 5.12 -3.05
CA VAL A 200 12.78 4.00 -4.00
C VAL A 200 14.13 3.97 -4.74
N ARG A 201 14.72 5.13 -5.06
CA ARG A 201 16.00 5.23 -5.76
C ARG A 201 17.19 4.77 -4.91
N ALA A 202 17.11 4.84 -3.58
CA ALA A 202 18.13 4.33 -2.68
C ALA A 202 18.10 2.79 -2.60
N PHE A 203 16.92 2.18 -2.74
CA PHE A 203 16.76 0.72 -2.81
C PHE A 203 17.17 0.16 -4.17
N ALA A 204 16.95 0.95 -5.23
CA ALA A 204 17.31 0.57 -6.58
C ALA A 204 18.82 0.32 -6.71
N PRO A 205 19.28 -0.83 -7.23
CA PRO A 205 20.69 -1.03 -7.49
C PRO A 205 21.23 0.07 -8.42
N ARG A 206 22.39 0.62 -8.06
CA ARG A 206 23.17 1.49 -8.94
C ARG A 206 23.47 0.69 -10.20
N TRP A 207 23.03 1.21 -11.34
CA TRP A 207 23.40 0.61 -12.62
C TRP A 207 24.93 0.59 -12.71
N ARG A 208 25.52 -0.61 -12.84
CA ARG A 208 26.85 -0.72 -13.43
C ARG A 208 26.67 -0.30 -14.89
N ARG A 209 27.10 0.91 -15.22
CA ARG A 209 27.37 1.27 -16.61
C ARG A 209 28.48 0.32 -17.06
N TRP A 210 28.15 -0.59 -17.95
CA TRP A 210 29.15 -1.26 -18.78
C TRP A 210 29.57 -0.29 -19.87
#